data_AF-A0A183D4C4-F1
#
_entry.id   AF-A0A183D4C4-F1
#
_cell.length_a   1.000
_cell.length_b   1.000
_cell.length_c   1.000
_cell.angle_alpha   90.00
_cell.angle_beta   90.00
_cell.angle_gamma   90.00
#
_symmetry.space_group_name_H-M   'P 1'
#
loop_
_entity.id
_entity.type
_entity.pdbx_description
1 polymer ?
#
loop_
_entity_poly.entity_id
_entity_poly.type
_entity_poly.pdbx_seq_one_letter_code
_entity_poly.pdbx_strand_id
1 'polypeptide(L)'
;MLNVPGAMGGSLEEVIRALPSPDIDECETGVAQCPKHSTCVNLPGTYFCNCTEGFQPLGIPVERCAVSTRRFFMYTYRTFIVTVQGVIFFFMSAICWHLAITVKRKTSYVYPNSPLSQQRFGATSH
;
A
#
# COMPACT_ATOMS: atom_id res chain seq x y z
N MET A 1 -12.33 -40.71 -0.12
CA MET A 1 -12.96 -41.35 1.06
C MET A 1 -11.98 -42.40 1.56
N LEU A 2 -11.28 -42.16 2.67
CA LEU A 2 -10.34 -43.15 3.18
C LEU A 2 -11.13 -44.22 3.94
N ASN A 3 -11.14 -45.42 3.38
CA ASN A 3 -11.74 -46.62 3.94
C ASN A 3 -10.75 -47.20 4.97
N VAL A 4 -11.11 -47.25 6.25
CA VAL A 4 -10.27 -47.87 7.29
C VAL A 4 -10.97 -49.17 7.74
N PRO A 5 -10.42 -50.35 7.43
CA PRO A 5 -11.00 -51.62 7.86
C PRO A 5 -10.56 -51.92 9.30
N GLY A 6 -11.55 -52.24 10.15
CA GLY A 6 -11.33 -52.96 11.41
C GLY A 6 -10.81 -52.13 12.59
N ALA A 7 -11.70 -51.45 13.30
CA ALA A 7 -11.44 -50.99 14.66
C ALA A 7 -12.06 -51.98 15.66
N MET A 8 -11.36 -53.07 15.97
CA MET A 8 -11.59 -53.85 17.19
C MET A 8 -10.36 -53.71 18.08
N GLY A 9 -10.53 -53.00 19.21
CA GLY A 9 -9.57 -52.97 20.31
C GLY A 9 -8.53 -51.85 20.25
N GLY A 10 -8.95 -50.60 20.41
CA GLY A 10 -8.05 -49.51 20.80
C GLY A 10 -8.28 -49.17 22.27
N SER A 11 -7.20 -49.13 23.05
CA SER A 11 -7.25 -48.68 24.45
C SER A 11 -7.79 -47.25 24.56
N LEU A 12 -8.41 -46.86 25.68
CA LEU A 12 -8.87 -45.47 25.92
C LEU A 12 -7.73 -44.45 25.68
N GLU A 13 -6.48 -44.87 25.94
CA GLU A 13 -5.25 -44.12 25.69
C GLU A 13 -4.96 -43.84 24.20
N GLU A 14 -5.39 -44.71 23.28
CA GLU A 14 -5.25 -44.49 21.82
C GLU A 14 -6.33 -43.55 21.28
N VAL A 15 -7.54 -43.60 21.84
CA VAL A 15 -8.62 -42.64 21.51
C VAL A 15 -8.27 -41.24 22.02
N ILE A 16 -7.71 -41.12 23.23
CA ILE A 16 -7.27 -39.83 23.81
C ILE A 16 -6.14 -39.20 22.97
N ARG A 17 -5.22 -39.99 22.40
CA ARG A 17 -4.17 -39.48 21.50
C ARG A 17 -4.64 -39.16 20.08
N ALA A 18 -5.83 -39.63 19.70
CA ALA A 18 -6.44 -39.40 18.38
C ALA A 18 -7.47 -38.26 18.38
N LEU A 19 -7.86 -37.76 19.56
CA LEU A 19 -8.60 -36.50 19.66
C LEU A 19 -7.61 -35.35 19.50
N PRO A 20 -7.76 -34.47 18.49
CA PRO A 20 -7.06 -33.20 18.54
C PRO A 20 -7.51 -32.51 19.83
N SER A 21 -6.59 -32.28 20.76
CA SER A 21 -6.89 -31.46 21.93
C SER A 21 -7.53 -30.17 21.43
N PRO A 22 -8.70 -29.75 21.94
CA PRO A 22 -9.29 -28.49 21.53
C PRO A 22 -8.27 -27.39 21.82
N ASP A 23 -7.88 -26.70 20.76
CA ASP A 23 -6.97 -25.57 20.85
C ASP A 23 -7.58 -24.49 21.73
N ILE A 24 -6.81 -23.97 22.69
CA ILE A 24 -7.27 -22.89 23.56
C ILE A 24 -7.02 -21.57 22.86
N ASP A 25 -8.08 -20.79 22.60
CA ASP A 25 -7.91 -19.46 22.03
C ASP A 25 -7.43 -18.47 23.11
N GLU A 26 -6.12 -18.21 23.16
CA GLU A 26 -5.56 -17.28 24.15
C GLU A 26 -6.00 -15.83 23.90
N CYS A 27 -6.46 -15.50 22.69
CA CYS A 27 -6.99 -14.17 22.35
C CYS A 27 -8.40 -13.96 22.91
N GLU A 28 -9.27 -14.97 22.84
CA GLU A 28 -10.64 -14.91 23.38
C GLU A 28 -10.64 -14.98 24.91
N THR A 29 -9.75 -15.80 25.49
CA THR A 29 -9.61 -15.93 26.95
C THR A 29 -8.94 -14.71 27.61
N GLY A 30 -8.33 -13.83 26.82
CA GLY A 30 -7.60 -12.66 27.31
C GLY A 30 -6.29 -13.00 28.02
N VAL A 31 -5.80 -14.24 27.89
CA VAL A 31 -4.53 -14.70 28.45
C VAL A 31 -3.35 -14.23 27.59
N ALA A 32 -3.57 -13.96 26.30
CA ALA A 32 -2.55 -13.48 25.38
C ALA A 32 -1.94 -12.15 25.81
N GLN A 33 -0.61 -12.11 25.95
CA GLN A 33 0.13 -10.93 26.37
C GLN A 33 0.68 -10.17 25.15
N CYS A 34 -0.19 -9.44 24.48
CA CYS A 34 0.20 -8.64 23.32
C CYS A 34 0.59 -7.19 23.69
N PRO A 35 1.63 -6.62 23.07
CA PRO A 35 2.05 -5.25 23.34
C PRO A 35 1.03 -4.23 22.82
N LYS A 36 1.13 -2.98 23.29
CA LYS A 36 0.31 -1.88 22.76
C LYS A 36 0.52 -1.73 21.24
N HIS A 37 -0.52 -1.28 20.54
CA HIS A 37 -0.53 -1.17 19.07
C HIS A 37 -0.35 -2.52 18.35
N SER A 38 -0.94 -3.58 18.90
CA SER A 38 -1.00 -4.88 18.26
C SER A 38 -2.37 -5.52 18.42
N THR A 39 -2.62 -6.55 17.62
CA THR A 39 -3.82 -7.37 17.60
C THR A 39 -3.40 -8.81 17.82
N CYS A 40 -4.08 -9.50 18.74
CA CYS A 40 -3.86 -10.92 18.98
C CYS A 40 -4.41 -11.75 17.82
N VAL A 41 -3.67 -12.76 17.41
CA VAL A 41 -4.09 -13.74 16.41
C VAL A 41 -3.86 -15.13 16.98
N ASN A 42 -4.94 -15.89 17.12
CA ASN A 42 -4.92 -17.25 17.61
C ASN A 42 -4.33 -18.21 16.56
N LEU A 43 -3.52 -19.16 16.99
CA LEU A 43 -2.93 -20.21 16.16
C LEU A 43 -3.09 -21.57 16.87
N PRO A 44 -3.17 -22.69 16.14
CA PRO A 44 -3.20 -24.00 16.79
C PRO A 44 -1.96 -24.24 17.66
N GLY A 45 -2.18 -24.34 18.97
CA GLY A 45 -1.19 -24.55 20.03
C GLY A 45 -0.46 -23.29 20.50
N THR A 46 -0.78 -22.10 19.99
CA THR A 46 -0.09 -20.86 20.36
C THR A 46 -0.84 -19.59 19.91
N TYR A 47 -0.29 -18.42 20.19
CA TYR A 47 -0.78 -17.16 19.62
C TYR A 47 0.37 -16.30 19.14
N PHE A 48 0.09 -15.35 18.26
CA PHE A 48 1.04 -14.30 17.93
C PHE A 48 0.39 -12.92 17.94
N CYS A 49 1.22 -11.91 18.16
CA CYS A 49 0.77 -10.52 18.20
C CYS A 49 1.17 -9.81 16.91
N ASN A 50 0.19 -9.38 16.15
CA ASN A 50 0.40 -8.63 14.91
C ASN A 50 0.37 -7.12 15.19
N CYS A 51 1.43 -6.39 14.91
CA CYS A 51 1.43 -4.93 15.08
C CYS A 51 0.42 -4.26 14.13
N THR A 52 -0.33 -3.29 14.64
CA THR A 52 -1.33 -2.54 13.86
C THR A 52 -0.67 -1.76 12.72
N GLU A 53 -1.49 -1.35 11.74
CA GLU A 53 -0.99 -0.61 10.58
C GLU A 53 -0.15 0.61 10.98
N GLY A 54 1.03 0.75 10.36
CA GLY A 54 1.96 1.84 10.66
C GLY A 54 2.98 1.50 11.74
N PHE A 55 2.84 0.35 12.42
CA PHE A 55 3.79 -0.14 13.40
C PHE A 55 4.55 -1.37 12.89
N GLN A 56 5.73 -1.61 13.45
CA GLN A 56 6.58 -2.75 13.19
C GLN A 56 6.95 -3.44 14.50
N PRO A 57 7.07 -4.77 14.50
CA PRO A 57 7.50 -5.51 15.67
C PRO A 57 8.97 -5.24 15.97
N LEU A 58 9.29 -5.04 17.25
CA LEU A 58 10.64 -5.00 17.77
C LEU A 58 10.84 -6.21 18.68
N GLY A 59 11.84 -7.04 18.36
CA GLY A 59 12.15 -8.28 19.08
C GLY A 59 11.36 -9.51 18.58
N ILE A 60 11.89 -10.70 18.89
CA ILE A 60 11.24 -12.01 18.67
C ILE A 60 11.43 -12.83 19.95
N PRO A 61 10.36 -13.19 20.69
CA PRO A 61 8.95 -12.85 20.48
C PRO A 61 8.69 -11.33 20.55
N VAL A 62 7.56 -10.87 20.00
CA VAL A 62 7.26 -9.42 19.84
C VAL A 62 7.12 -8.75 21.20
N GLU A 63 8.16 -8.05 21.66
CA GLU A 63 8.14 -7.36 22.95
C GLU A 63 7.38 -6.02 22.87
N ARG A 64 7.53 -5.29 21.74
CA ARG A 64 6.92 -3.97 21.52
C ARG A 64 6.62 -3.73 20.05
N CYS A 65 5.61 -2.91 19.77
CA CYS A 65 5.33 -2.36 18.45
C CYS A 65 5.76 -0.89 18.39
N ALA A 66 6.59 -0.54 17.41
CA ALA A 66 7.07 0.83 17.22
C ALA A 66 6.68 1.36 15.83
N VAL A 67 6.56 2.68 15.68
CA VAL A 67 6.18 3.30 14.41
C VAL A 67 7.20 2.96 13.31
N SER A 68 6.70 2.52 12.15
CA SER A 68 7.49 2.23 10.96
C SER A 68 8.05 3.53 10.36
N THR A 69 9.30 3.84 10.67
CA THR A 69 10.04 4.99 10.11
C THR A 69 10.17 4.90 8.58
N ARG A 70 10.22 3.68 8.03
CA ARG A 70 10.20 3.44 6.58
C ARG A 70 8.91 3.91 5.92
N ARG A 71 7.75 3.63 6.51
CA ARG A 71 6.46 4.13 5.99
C ARG A 71 6.40 5.65 6.08
N PHE A 72 6.87 6.23 7.18
CA PHE A 72 6.93 7.69 7.32
C PHE A 72 7.77 8.33 6.21
N PHE A 73 8.97 7.80 5.95
CA PHE A 73 9.83 8.28 4.87
C PHE A 73 9.21 8.09 3.49
N MET A 74 8.52 6.98 3.23
CA MET A 74 7.81 6.79 1.96
C MET A 74 6.63 7.75 1.79
N TYR A 75 5.88 8.04 2.85
CA TYR A 75 4.80 9.02 2.81
C TYR A 75 5.32 10.43 2.52
N THR A 76 6.38 10.87 3.23
CA THR A 76 6.98 12.20 2.98
C THR A 76 7.61 12.29 1.61
N TYR A 77 8.29 11.24 1.15
CA TYR A 77 8.85 11.18 -0.20
C TYR A 77 7.77 11.22 -1.28
N ARG A 78 6.66 10.49 -1.09
CA ARG A 78 5.52 10.48 -2.02
C ARG A 78 4.84 11.84 -2.09
N THR A 79 4.59 12.50 -0.96
CA THR A 79 3.99 13.85 -0.97
C THR A 79 4.94 14.87 -1.56
N PHE A 80 6.23 14.80 -1.24
CA PHE A 80 7.25 15.67 -1.83
C PHE A 80 7.35 15.52 -3.35
N ILE A 81 7.33 14.29 -3.87
CA ILE A 81 7.32 14.05 -5.31
C ILE A 81 6.08 14.65 -5.96
N VAL A 82 4.89 14.41 -5.41
CA VAL A 82 3.62 14.88 -5.99
C VAL A 82 3.58 16.41 -6.02
N THR A 83 4.05 17.08 -4.96
CA THR A 83 4.09 18.54 -4.91
C THR A 83 5.15 19.11 -5.84
N VAL A 84 6.37 18.57 -5.83
CA VAL A 84 7.47 19.03 -6.70
C VAL A 84 7.15 18.78 -8.18
N GLN A 85 6.64 17.60 -8.54
CA GLN A 85 6.21 17.31 -9.90
C GLN A 85 5.07 18.24 -10.32
N GLY A 86 4.06 18.45 -9.48
CA GLY A 86 2.95 19.37 -9.78
C GLY A 86 3.43 20.80 -10.05
N VAL A 87 4.37 21.29 -9.24
CA VAL A 87 4.99 22.61 -9.41
C VAL A 87 5.80 22.68 -10.71
N ILE A 88 6.63 21.66 -11.00
CA ILE A 88 7.42 21.59 -12.24
C ILE A 88 6.50 21.58 -13.47
N PHE A 89 5.45 20.76 -13.48
CA PHE A 89 4.48 20.70 -14.58
C PHE A 89 3.78 22.05 -14.80
N PHE A 90 3.39 22.73 -13.71
CA PHE A 90 2.80 24.05 -13.79
C PHE A 90 3.75 25.06 -14.46
N PHE A 91 5.00 25.14 -14.01
CA PHE A 91 5.99 26.04 -14.60
C PHE A 91 6.31 25.70 -16.05
N MET A 92 6.50 24.42 -16.38
CA MET A 92 6.76 23.98 -17.76
C MET A 92 5.60 24.35 -18.68
N SER A 93 4.35 24.20 -18.23
CA SER A 93 3.17 24.60 -19.01
C SER A 93 3.12 26.12 -19.24
N ALA A 94 3.42 26.93 -18.22
CA ALA A 94 3.45 28.39 -18.32
C ALA A 94 4.58 28.88 -19.25
N ILE A 95 5.75 28.26 -19.17
CA ILE A 95 6.88 28.53 -20.07
C ILE A 95 6.51 28.19 -21.51
N CYS A 96 5.95 27.01 -21.76
CA CYS A 96 5.47 26.62 -23.10
C CYS A 96 4.43 27.60 -23.64
N TRP A 97 3.48 28.04 -22.82
CA TRP A 97 2.46 29.02 -23.20
C TRP A 97 3.08 30.38 -23.57
N HIS A 98 4.01 30.90 -22.76
CA HIS A 98 4.70 32.15 -23.05
C HIS A 98 5.55 32.08 -24.32
N LEU A 99 6.27 30.97 -24.53
CA LEU A 99 7.02 30.71 -25.75
C LEU A 99 6.10 30.66 -26.97
N ALA A 100 4.95 29.98 -26.88
CA ALA A 100 3.96 29.95 -27.96
C ALA A 100 3.43 31.35 -28.31
N ILE A 101 3.13 32.17 -27.29
CA ILE A 101 2.68 33.56 -27.50
C ILE A 101 3.78 34.41 -28.16
N THR A 102 5.03 34.30 -27.68
CA THR A 102 6.15 35.11 -28.22
C THR A 102 6.51 34.71 -29.64
N VAL A 103 6.47 33.42 -29.97
CA VAL A 103 6.64 32.92 -31.35
C VAL A 103 5.51 33.42 -32.24
N LYS A 104 4.24 33.37 -31.79
CA LYS A 104 3.11 33.97 -32.53
C LYS A 104 3.27 35.47 -32.75
N ARG A 105 3.75 36.22 -31.75
CA ARG A 105 4.00 37.67 -31.89
C ARG A 105 5.17 37.98 -32.83
N LYS A 106 6.30 37.26 -32.75
CA LYS A 106 7.45 37.44 -33.65
C LYS A 106 7.13 37.10 -35.09
N THR A 107 6.42 36.01 -35.34
CA THR A 107 6.00 35.62 -36.70
C THR A 107 5.04 36.65 -37.32
N SER A 108 4.12 37.21 -36.52
CA SER A 108 3.23 38.30 -36.95
C SER A 108 3.97 39.62 -37.24
N TYR A 109 5.02 39.95 -36.47
CA TYR A 109 5.83 41.17 -36.69
C TYR A 109 6.77 41.05 -37.89
N VAL A 110 7.39 39.88 -38.10
CA VAL A 110 8.38 39.66 -39.17
C VAL A 110 7.71 39.37 -40.51
N TYR A 111 6.54 38.74 -40.50
CA TYR A 111 5.78 38.43 -41.72
C TYR A 111 4.32 38.87 -41.63
N PRO A 112 4.06 40.20 -41.68
CA PRO A 112 2.70 40.74 -41.54
C PRO A 112 1.73 40.26 -42.63
N ASN A 113 2.24 39.84 -43.80
CA ASN A 113 1.45 39.38 -44.96
C ASN A 113 1.89 38.01 -45.52
N SER A 114 2.51 37.14 -44.72
CA SER A 114 2.81 35.77 -45.19
C SER A 114 1.55 34.90 -45.21
N PRO A 115 1.38 33.99 -46.19
CA PRO A 115 0.22 33.09 -46.27
C PRO A 115 0.04 32.17 -45.04
N LEU A 116 1.02 32.10 -44.14
CA LEU A 116 0.95 31.42 -42.84
C LEU A 116 0.21 32.21 -41.75
N SER A 117 0.02 33.53 -41.88
CA SER A 117 -0.79 34.34 -40.94
C SER A 117 -2.30 34.16 -41.15
N GLN A 118 -2.72 33.72 -42.35
CA GLN A 118 -4.11 33.42 -42.69
C GLN A 118 -4.49 31.93 -42.53
N GLN A 119 -3.54 31.03 -42.28
CA GLN A 119 -3.81 29.59 -42.14
C GLN A 119 -4.18 29.12 -40.72
N ARG A 120 -4.69 29.99 -39.84
CA ARG A 120 -5.21 29.54 -38.54
C ARG A 120 -6.62 30.00 -38.20
N PHE A 121 -7.54 29.73 -39.13
CA PHE A 121 -8.95 29.39 -38.85
C PHE A 121 -9.39 28.22 -39.76
N GLY A 122 -8.66 27.11 -39.68
CA GLY A 122 -8.95 25.91 -40.48
C GLY A 122 -8.35 24.66 -39.86
N ALA A 123 -8.84 24.25 -38.70
CA ALA A 123 -8.71 22.87 -38.21
C ALA A 123 -10.07 22.47 -37.62
N THR A 124 -10.96 22.09 -38.55
CA THR A 124 -11.97 21.03 -38.45
C THR A 124 -12.62 20.78 -37.09
N SER A 125 -13.86 21.26 -36.96
CA SER A 125 -14.92 20.51 -36.29
C SER A 125 -15.24 19.26 -37.11
N HIS A 126 -15.00 18.07 -36.56
CA HIS A 126 -15.80 16.85 -36.76
C HIS A 126 -15.39 15.81 -35.71
#